data_AF-A0A8T5N575-F1
#
_entry.id   AF-A0A8T5N575-F1
#
_cell.length_a   1.000
_cell.length_b   1.000
_cell.length_c   1.000
_cell.angle_alpha   90.00
_cell.angle_beta   90.00
_cell.angle_gamma   90.00
#
_symmetry.space_group_name_H-M   'P 1'
#
loop_
_entity.id
_entity.type
_entity.pdbx_description
1 polymer ?
#
loop_
_entity_poly.entity_id
_entity_poly.type
_entity_poly.pdbx_seq_one_letter_code
_entity_poly.pdbx_strand_id
1 'polypeptide(L)'
;MNIIKSNDNNDISADISSKPRVGFFDFASCEGCQLQIANLEEEILDVVDRLEIVSFREVMKNHSDDYDIAFIEGSIHRPIDEERLKDIRSRAAILIALGDCACTGSVNKLRNDWSVDNVKAEVYRGAEAAMKNNDFFDIFPTKRLDEVVDVDFYIRGCPVRKEQVLYYIKRLSSMPPHKNLDLRFGVVPRDIEKDVRSIIQYNPQKCILCRHCEIICNDILNVHAIGITNKGNESIVSTPFDIGLDNNKCISCGQCLVNCPVGAFTSSSSVERVLELLDDPENFVVFVIDPIAVASAMEILPTENTQLRPVMGSLIAALRDMNVKKVIDFTHFGYLSLAAQGEHVKTHKDMTFTSWCPSAHSYIEKFLPEFKKHIHKETSPEYLMLKAFRKWYGDENLKIVFLSPCIVHKGNPDFDAVLTARELPGLLKSRAIDLDFYDPEKGAFDCELGLSSVYVKGASSDYTYSLPIIEIAYMSKFNNLDAGLAVTTIGDYAHELAFDSEEGFFNALVIEDITRASKYLKKDIRKYNVVELYPCFHGCLTGGGQVPTTSMDLLNKRRDLLKNYKGECKAKDLFVSQIISAYDSIKEVE
;
A
#
# COMPACT_ATOMS: atom_id res chain seq x y z
N MET A 1 10.17 44.50 27.14
CA MET A 1 9.99 45.79 26.43
C MET A 1 8.49 46.08 26.48
N ASN A 2 8.09 47.12 27.22
CA ASN A 2 6.69 47.51 27.39
C ASN A 2 6.05 47.85 26.04
N ILE A 3 4.81 47.41 25.85
CA ILE A 3 4.01 47.68 24.65
C ILE A 3 3.65 49.17 24.64
N ILE A 4 4.41 49.96 23.89
CA ILE A 4 4.14 51.39 23.69
C ILE A 4 3.03 51.51 22.63
N LYS A 5 1.82 51.88 23.07
CA LYS A 5 0.93 52.70 22.24
C LYS A 5 1.59 54.07 22.13
N SER A 6 1.79 54.52 20.90
CA SER A 6 2.43 55.79 20.56
C SER A 6 1.87 56.96 21.37
N ASN A 7 2.72 57.68 22.10
CA ASN A 7 2.70 59.14 22.19
C ASN A 7 3.97 59.67 22.88
N ASP A 8 4.59 60.65 22.21
CA ASP A 8 5.55 61.68 22.60
C ASP A 8 6.52 61.52 23.79
N ASN A 9 7.80 61.67 23.43
CA ASN A 9 8.98 62.09 24.21
C ASN A 9 8.77 62.52 25.68
N ASN A 10 9.19 61.68 26.62
CA ASN A 10 10.31 61.90 27.55
C ASN A 10 10.25 60.89 28.71
N ASP A 11 11.43 60.41 29.11
CA ASP A 11 11.72 59.60 30.31
C ASP A 11 10.89 58.34 30.55
N ILE A 12 11.50 57.18 30.25
CA ILE A 12 11.01 55.89 30.75
C ILE A 12 12.19 55.04 31.25
N SER A 13 12.50 55.20 32.54
CA SER A 13 12.98 54.07 33.36
C SER A 13 11.78 53.15 33.61
N ALA A 14 11.53 52.18 32.72
CA ALA A 14 10.44 51.21 32.86
C ALA A 14 10.93 49.94 33.57
N ASP A 15 10.26 49.66 34.67
CA ASP A 15 10.30 48.47 35.51
C ASP A 15 10.23 47.14 34.71
N ILE A 16 11.15 46.21 34.99
CA ILE A 16 11.28 44.88 34.34
C ILE A 16 10.66 43.81 35.26
N SER A 17 9.43 44.02 35.76
CA SER A 17 8.92 43.25 36.92
C SER A 17 7.61 42.46 36.73
N SER A 18 6.95 42.42 35.56
CA SER A 18 5.71 41.64 35.38
C SER A 18 5.81 40.55 34.30
N LYS A 19 5.35 39.34 34.64
CA LYS A 19 5.24 38.21 33.68
C LYS A 19 4.19 38.56 32.61
N PRO A 20 4.43 38.27 31.32
CA PRO A 20 3.38 38.43 30.30
C PRO A 20 2.16 37.58 30.61
N ARG A 21 0.97 38.15 30.44
CA ARG A 21 -0.31 37.47 30.70
C ARG A 21 -0.76 36.72 29.46
N VAL A 22 -1.12 35.46 29.62
CA VAL A 22 -1.37 34.54 28.50
C VAL A 22 -2.73 33.88 28.62
N GLY A 23 -3.48 33.90 27.52
CA GLY A 23 -4.74 33.17 27.34
C GLY A 23 -4.63 32.07 26.28
N PHE A 24 -5.19 30.90 26.58
CA PHE A 24 -5.35 29.77 25.65
C PHE A 24 -6.83 29.62 25.30
N PHE A 25 -7.13 29.66 24.00
CA PHE A 25 -8.49 29.64 23.47
C PHE A 25 -8.66 28.51 22.44
N ASP A 26 -9.79 27.82 22.53
CA ASP A 26 -10.21 26.76 21.63
C ASP A 26 -11.37 27.19 20.71
N PHE A 27 -11.28 26.72 19.47
CA PHE A 27 -12.35 26.67 18.48
C PHE A 27 -12.47 25.23 17.96
N ALA A 28 -12.99 25.04 16.74
CA ALA A 28 -13.24 23.72 16.18
C ALA A 28 -11.94 22.90 16.03
N SER A 29 -11.75 21.94 16.94
CA SER A 29 -10.57 21.08 17.02
C SER A 29 -10.85 19.91 17.96
N CYS A 30 -9.87 19.01 18.12
CA CYS A 30 -9.87 17.99 19.16
C CYS A 30 -9.20 18.44 20.47
N GLU A 31 -8.81 19.72 20.57
CA GLU A 31 -8.05 20.30 21.69
C GLU A 31 -6.72 19.58 22.00
N GLY A 32 -6.23 18.80 21.04
CA GLY A 32 -5.04 17.99 21.19
C GLY A 32 -3.76 18.82 21.37
N CYS A 33 -3.71 20.04 20.84
CA CYS A 33 -2.51 20.89 20.96
C CYS A 33 -2.42 21.50 22.36
N GLN A 34 -3.52 21.97 22.92
CA GLN A 34 -3.60 22.43 24.32
C GLN A 34 -3.28 21.29 25.31
N LEU A 35 -3.72 20.07 25.04
CA LEU A 35 -3.35 18.90 25.86
C LEU A 35 -1.84 18.62 25.85
N GLN A 36 -1.10 18.96 24.78
CA GLN A 36 0.37 18.83 24.80
C GLN A 36 1.00 19.80 25.79
N ILE A 37 0.38 20.96 26.01
CA ILE A 37 0.83 21.97 27.00
C ILE A 37 0.50 21.51 28.41
N ALA A 38 -0.70 20.96 28.63
CA ALA A 38 -1.07 20.38 29.92
C ALA A 38 -0.17 19.17 30.28
N ASN A 39 0.26 18.40 29.28
CA ASN A 39 1.16 17.26 29.44
C ASN A 39 2.66 17.63 29.44
N LEU A 40 3.03 18.88 29.73
CA LEU A 40 4.45 19.26 29.91
C LEU A 40 5.05 18.72 31.21
N GLU A 41 4.27 18.03 32.05
CA GLU A 41 4.74 17.36 33.27
C GLU A 41 5.54 18.35 34.15
N GLU A 42 6.79 18.03 34.53
CA GLU A 42 7.64 18.91 35.33
C GLU A 42 8.05 20.19 34.57
N GLU A 43 8.13 20.13 33.24
CA GLU A 43 8.50 21.27 32.39
C GLU A 43 7.40 22.35 32.34
N ILE A 44 6.20 22.09 32.86
CA ILE A 44 5.18 23.13 32.99
C ILE A 44 5.58 24.21 34.02
N LEU A 45 6.45 23.86 34.98
CA LEU A 45 6.98 24.81 35.97
C LEU A 45 7.78 25.93 35.27
N ASP A 46 8.55 25.56 34.25
CA ASP A 46 9.29 26.51 33.41
C ASP A 46 8.38 27.52 32.68
N VAL A 47 7.13 27.12 32.38
CA VAL A 47 6.12 27.95 31.72
C VAL A 47 5.53 28.94 32.72
N VAL A 48 5.04 28.47 33.88
CA VAL A 48 4.42 29.32 34.90
C VAL A 48 5.43 30.25 35.59
N ASP A 49 6.72 29.90 35.59
CA ASP A 49 7.79 30.78 36.07
C ASP A 49 8.01 31.99 35.16
N ARG A 50 7.65 31.89 33.88
CA ARG A 50 7.90 32.93 32.86
C ARG A 50 6.64 33.67 32.41
N LEU A 51 5.48 33.04 32.51
CA LEU A 51 4.20 33.54 32.02
C LEU A 51 3.15 33.50 33.14
N GLU A 52 2.24 34.47 33.13
CA GLU A 52 1.04 34.43 33.96
C GLU A 52 -0.11 33.87 33.11
N ILE A 53 -0.52 32.64 33.36
CA ILE A 53 -1.67 32.03 32.67
C ILE A 53 -2.95 32.56 33.31
N VAL A 54 -3.75 33.30 32.55
CA VAL A 54 -4.96 33.96 33.06
C VAL A 54 -6.25 33.39 32.48
N SER A 55 -6.14 32.61 31.41
CA SER A 55 -7.24 31.87 30.80
C SER A 55 -6.69 30.58 30.19
N PHE A 56 -7.12 29.43 30.70
CA PHE A 56 -6.79 28.12 30.13
C PHE A 56 -7.79 27.06 30.62
N ARG A 57 -8.82 26.79 29.83
CA ARG A 57 -9.95 25.91 30.20
C ARG A 57 -9.53 24.50 30.65
N GLU A 58 -8.53 23.91 30.02
CA GLU A 58 -8.08 22.54 30.34
C GLU A 58 -7.38 22.42 31.69
N VAL A 59 -6.79 23.50 32.21
CA VAL A 59 -5.92 23.46 33.40
C VAL A 59 -6.47 24.29 34.56
N MET A 60 -7.36 25.25 34.31
CA MET A 60 -7.92 26.13 35.34
C MET A 60 -9.38 26.52 35.10
N LYS A 61 -10.08 26.86 36.19
CA LYS A 61 -11.47 27.36 36.17
C LYS A 61 -11.58 28.88 36.05
N ASN A 62 -10.59 29.60 36.59
CA ASN A 62 -10.58 31.05 36.57
C ASN A 62 -10.28 31.54 35.15
N HIS A 63 -10.96 32.60 34.74
CA HIS A 63 -10.85 33.17 33.40
C HIS A 63 -10.72 34.69 33.51
N SER A 64 -9.74 35.24 32.80
CA SER A 64 -9.55 36.68 32.61
C SER A 64 -9.45 36.99 31.12
N ASP A 65 -10.08 38.09 30.75
CA ASP A 65 -10.03 38.66 29.40
C ASP A 65 -8.91 39.70 29.23
N ASP A 66 -8.09 39.89 30.25
CA ASP A 66 -6.95 40.80 30.28
C ASP A 66 -5.66 39.98 30.11
N TYR A 67 -5.19 39.88 28.87
CA TYR A 67 -4.02 39.10 28.44
C TYR A 67 -3.23 39.84 27.36
N ASP A 68 -1.91 39.65 27.35
CA ASP A 68 -1.00 40.19 26.33
C ASP A 68 -0.90 39.25 25.12
N ILE A 69 -0.88 37.94 25.38
CA ILE A 69 -0.65 36.90 24.35
C ILE A 69 -1.85 35.94 24.31
N ALA A 70 -2.39 35.69 23.13
CA ALA A 70 -3.44 34.72 22.88
C ALA A 70 -2.92 33.55 22.04
N PHE A 71 -2.92 32.35 22.60
CA PHE A 71 -2.75 31.10 21.85
C PHE A 71 -4.12 30.59 21.43
N ILE A 72 -4.29 30.34 20.14
CA ILE A 72 -5.57 29.91 19.59
C ILE A 72 -5.41 28.59 18.84
N GLU A 73 -6.11 27.56 19.31
CA GLU A 73 -6.25 26.28 18.63
C GLU A 73 -7.60 26.17 17.92
N GLY A 74 -7.61 25.54 16.75
CA GLY A 74 -8.81 25.21 16.00
C GLY A 74 -9.15 26.17 14.86
N SER A 75 -10.05 25.70 13.99
CA SER A 75 -10.48 26.43 12.80
C SER A 75 -11.85 27.11 13.01
N ILE A 76 -12.15 28.13 12.21
CA ILE A 76 -13.39 28.90 12.32
C ILE A 76 -14.41 28.41 11.30
N HIS A 77 -15.64 28.17 11.75
CA HIS A 77 -16.70 27.74 10.86
C HIS A 77 -18.10 28.27 11.17
N ARG A 78 -18.29 29.00 12.28
CA ARG A 78 -19.57 29.64 12.64
C ARG A 78 -19.41 31.16 12.71
N PRO A 79 -20.43 31.95 12.39
CA PRO A 79 -20.41 33.40 12.58
C PRO A 79 -20.08 33.82 14.02
N ILE A 80 -20.64 33.14 15.02
CA ILE A 80 -20.36 33.43 16.44
C ILE A 80 -18.89 33.21 16.82
N ASP A 81 -18.24 32.20 16.22
CA ASP A 81 -16.83 31.93 16.45
C ASP A 81 -15.94 32.98 15.78
N GLU A 82 -16.33 33.43 14.58
CA GLU A 82 -15.64 34.50 13.87
C GLU A 82 -15.65 35.82 14.66
N GLU A 83 -16.79 36.19 15.23
CA GLU A 83 -16.90 37.38 16.08
C GLU A 83 -16.10 37.22 17.39
N ARG A 84 -16.15 36.04 18.03
CA ARG A 84 -15.31 35.73 19.21
C ARG A 84 -13.82 35.83 18.89
N LEU A 85 -13.38 35.35 17.72
CA LEU A 85 -11.98 35.45 17.29
C LEU A 85 -11.54 36.91 17.08
N LYS A 86 -12.38 37.74 16.44
CA LYS A 86 -12.12 39.17 16.25
C LYS A 86 -12.00 39.90 17.59
N ASP A 87 -12.88 39.59 18.53
CA ASP A 87 -12.85 40.14 19.89
C ASP A 87 -11.57 39.72 20.64
N ILE A 88 -11.17 38.45 20.57
CA ILE A 88 -9.89 37.99 21.14
C ILE A 88 -8.71 38.73 20.54
N ARG A 89 -8.66 38.86 19.20
CA ARG A 89 -7.58 39.58 18.52
C ARG A 89 -7.53 41.06 18.92
N SER A 90 -8.68 41.71 19.12
CA SER A 90 -8.72 43.13 19.48
C SER A 90 -8.04 43.44 20.82
N ARG A 91 -7.93 42.43 21.71
CA ARG A 91 -7.34 42.51 23.04
C ARG A 91 -5.89 42.03 23.07
N ALA A 92 -5.56 41.02 22.27
CA ALA A 92 -4.23 40.42 22.22
C ALA A 92 -3.19 41.32 21.53
N ALA A 93 -2.10 41.63 22.22
CA ALA A 93 -0.92 42.23 21.59
C ALA A 93 -0.21 41.24 20.65
N ILE A 94 -0.20 39.96 21.01
CA ILE A 94 0.34 38.86 20.19
C ILE A 94 -0.71 37.76 20.05
N LEU A 95 -1.04 37.35 18.83
CA LEU A 95 -1.89 36.20 18.52
C LEU A 95 -1.08 35.09 17.85
N ILE A 96 -1.13 33.89 18.45
CA ILE A 96 -0.41 32.71 17.99
C ILE A 96 -1.41 31.65 17.55
N ALA A 97 -1.34 31.26 16.28
CA ALA A 97 -2.05 30.09 15.78
C ALA A 97 -1.34 28.81 16.26
N LEU A 98 -2.04 28.00 17.05
CA LEU A 98 -1.53 26.78 17.66
C LEU A 98 -2.17 25.55 16.98
N GLY A 99 -1.34 24.75 16.33
CA GLY A 99 -1.75 23.52 15.64
C GLY A 99 -2.25 23.73 14.22
N ASP A 100 -2.27 22.64 13.44
CA ASP A 100 -2.55 22.71 12.00
C ASP A 100 -3.98 23.14 11.68
N CYS A 101 -4.95 22.87 12.56
CA CYS A 101 -6.33 23.35 12.41
C CYS A 101 -6.38 24.89 12.40
N ALA A 102 -5.66 25.54 13.32
CA ALA A 102 -5.57 27.00 13.36
C ALA A 102 -4.69 27.56 12.23
N CYS A 103 -3.57 26.90 11.94
CA CYS A 103 -2.55 27.40 11.00
C CYS A 103 -2.90 27.19 9.52
N THR A 104 -3.70 26.16 9.18
CA THR A 104 -4.00 25.79 7.79
C THR A 104 -5.46 25.42 7.55
N GLY A 105 -6.23 25.18 8.62
CA GLY A 105 -7.56 24.57 8.54
C GLY A 105 -7.51 23.03 8.57
N SER A 106 -6.38 22.42 8.20
CA SER A 106 -6.11 20.98 8.28
C SER A 106 -7.30 20.11 7.84
N VAL A 107 -7.53 18.99 8.52
CA VAL A 107 -8.65 18.05 8.28
C VAL A 107 -10.02 18.74 8.26
N ASN A 108 -10.21 19.83 9.01
CA ASN A 108 -11.47 20.57 9.03
C ASN A 108 -11.74 21.30 7.72
N LYS A 109 -10.71 21.66 6.94
CA LYS A 109 -10.84 22.34 5.66
C LYS A 109 -11.10 21.40 4.48
N LEU A 110 -10.79 20.10 4.62
CA LEU A 110 -11.12 19.09 3.61
C LEU A 110 -12.61 19.07 3.28
N ARG A 111 -13.48 19.33 4.27
CA ARG A 111 -14.93 19.39 4.05
C ARG A 111 -15.35 20.48 3.05
N ASN A 112 -14.50 21.47 2.77
CA ASN A 112 -14.81 22.56 1.86
C ASN A 112 -14.90 22.12 0.39
N ASP A 113 -14.47 20.90 0.07
CA ASP A 113 -14.66 20.29 -1.25
C ASP A 113 -16.14 19.96 -1.52
N TRP A 114 -17.00 20.01 -0.49
CA TRP A 114 -18.44 19.82 -0.58
C TRP A 114 -19.19 21.08 -0.15
N SER A 115 -20.43 21.24 -0.63
CA SER A 115 -21.30 22.32 -0.16
C SER A 115 -21.65 22.12 1.31
N VAL A 116 -21.85 23.24 2.03
CA VAL A 116 -22.27 23.23 3.44
C VAL A 116 -23.55 22.40 3.63
N ASP A 117 -24.50 22.49 2.70
CA ASP A 117 -25.75 21.74 2.78
C ASP A 117 -25.52 20.22 2.64
N ASN A 118 -24.63 19.79 1.75
CA ASN A 118 -24.28 18.38 1.60
C ASN A 118 -23.59 17.84 2.85
N VAL A 119 -22.66 18.61 3.43
CA VAL A 119 -21.97 18.23 4.67
C VAL A 119 -22.97 18.11 5.83
N LYS A 120 -23.88 19.07 5.98
CA LYS A 120 -24.93 19.02 7.02
C LYS A 120 -25.83 17.80 6.84
N ALA A 121 -26.31 17.58 5.62
CA ALA A 121 -27.17 16.45 5.30
C ALA A 121 -26.47 15.11 5.58
N GLU A 122 -25.17 15.00 5.30
CA GLU A 122 -24.38 13.78 5.52
C GLU A 122 -24.14 13.51 7.01
N VAL A 123 -23.73 14.53 7.77
CA VAL A 123 -23.35 14.38 9.19
C VAL A 123 -24.58 14.28 10.11
N TYR A 124 -25.64 15.03 9.80
CA TYR A 124 -26.84 15.14 10.64
C TYR A 124 -28.07 14.55 9.95
N ARG A 125 -27.92 13.43 9.23
CA ARG A 125 -29.03 12.72 8.56
C ARG A 125 -30.20 12.50 9.53
N GLY A 126 -31.39 12.97 9.15
CA GLY A 126 -32.61 12.77 9.94
C GLY A 126 -32.80 13.75 11.11
N ALA A 127 -31.95 14.78 11.22
CA ALA A 127 -32.04 15.83 12.25
C ALA A 127 -32.50 17.19 11.68
N GLU A 128 -33.14 17.22 10.51
CA GLU A 128 -33.51 18.44 9.79
C GLU A 128 -34.40 19.36 10.63
N ALA A 129 -35.31 18.77 11.41
CA ALA A 129 -36.19 19.50 12.32
C ALA A 129 -35.42 20.19 13.46
N ALA A 130 -34.33 19.60 13.96
CA ALA A 130 -33.52 20.15 15.04
C ALA A 130 -32.55 21.24 14.56
N MET A 131 -32.18 21.21 13.28
CA MET A 131 -31.33 22.23 12.64
C MET A 131 -32.10 23.48 12.24
N LYS A 132 -33.42 23.39 12.05
CA LYS A 132 -34.24 24.50 11.59
C LYS A 132 -34.27 25.63 12.62
N ASN A 133 -33.98 26.85 12.16
CA ASN A 133 -33.94 28.07 12.99
C ASN A 133 -33.00 27.96 14.21
N ASN A 134 -31.87 27.28 14.03
CA ASN A 134 -30.89 27.07 15.09
C ASN A 134 -29.51 27.53 14.63
N ASP A 135 -29.12 28.70 15.11
CA ASP A 135 -27.88 29.39 14.75
C ASP A 135 -26.61 28.58 15.07
N PHE A 136 -26.69 27.57 15.96
CA PHE A 136 -25.56 26.65 16.19
C PHE A 136 -25.20 25.81 14.96
N PHE A 137 -26.15 25.61 14.04
CA PHE A 137 -25.94 24.94 12.77
C PHE A 137 -25.63 25.92 11.64
N ASP A 138 -25.63 27.23 11.87
CA ASP A 138 -25.22 28.19 10.85
C ASP A 138 -23.71 28.17 10.70
N ILE A 139 -23.26 27.55 9.61
CA ILE A 139 -21.86 27.33 9.31
C ILE A 139 -21.53 27.83 7.91
N PHE A 140 -20.28 28.23 7.73
CA PHE A 140 -19.69 28.54 6.43
C PHE A 140 -18.50 27.60 6.14
N PRO A 141 -17.94 27.62 4.91
CA PRO A 141 -16.73 26.86 4.60
C PRO A 141 -15.60 27.18 5.60
N THR A 142 -14.96 26.15 6.13
CA THR A 142 -13.95 26.27 7.19
C THR A 142 -12.85 27.26 6.81
N LYS A 143 -12.56 28.19 7.71
CA LYS A 143 -11.47 29.17 7.62
C LYS A 143 -10.36 28.85 8.63
N ARG A 144 -9.10 29.02 8.23
CA ARG A 144 -7.97 29.15 9.17
C ARG A 144 -7.95 30.57 9.77
N LEU A 145 -7.20 30.77 10.85
CA LEU A 145 -7.28 32.03 11.60
C LEU A 145 -6.91 33.26 10.77
N ASP A 146 -5.89 33.15 9.92
CA ASP A 146 -5.37 34.24 9.08
C ASP A 146 -6.28 34.61 7.88
N GLU A 147 -7.36 33.85 7.65
CA GLU A 147 -8.45 34.24 6.74
C GLU A 147 -9.48 35.14 7.44
N VAL A 148 -9.38 35.32 8.77
CA VAL A 148 -10.33 36.07 9.59
C VAL A 148 -9.68 37.26 10.30
N VAL A 149 -8.51 37.05 10.91
CA VAL A 149 -7.77 38.07 11.67
C VAL A 149 -6.27 38.00 11.39
N ASP A 150 -5.53 39.07 11.62
CA ASP A 150 -4.07 39.05 11.53
C ASP A 150 -3.46 38.12 12.60
N VAL A 151 -2.60 37.19 12.15
CA VAL A 151 -1.86 36.24 13.01
C VAL A 151 -0.38 36.66 13.06
N ASP A 152 0.19 36.69 14.26
CA ASP A 152 1.59 37.05 14.44
C ASP A 152 2.50 35.83 14.23
N PHE A 153 2.23 34.74 14.94
CA PHE A 153 3.05 33.53 14.89
C PHE A 153 2.25 32.25 14.61
N TYR A 154 2.87 31.29 13.94
CA TYR A 154 2.31 29.96 13.72
C TYR A 154 3.16 28.89 14.38
N ILE A 155 2.54 28.06 15.23
CA ILE A 155 3.14 26.83 15.77
C ILE A 155 2.38 25.65 15.17
N ARG A 156 2.98 25.01 14.16
CA ARG A 156 2.37 23.91 13.40
C ARG A 156 2.50 22.55 14.09
N GLY A 157 1.62 21.61 13.71
CA GLY A 157 1.59 20.24 14.21
C GLY A 157 0.16 19.76 14.54
N CYS A 158 -0.03 18.44 14.56
CA CYS A 158 -1.33 17.82 14.84
C CYS A 158 -1.16 16.51 15.67
N PRO A 159 -0.99 16.59 17.00
CA PRO A 159 -0.90 17.82 17.79
C PRO A 159 0.51 18.44 17.72
N VAL A 160 0.66 19.68 18.17
CA VAL A 160 1.96 20.36 18.27
C VAL A 160 2.95 19.56 19.13
N ARG A 161 4.25 19.73 18.90
CA ARG A 161 5.28 19.08 19.71
C ARG A 161 5.51 19.82 21.03
N LYS A 162 5.59 19.09 22.15
CA LYS A 162 5.87 19.64 23.49
C LYS A 162 7.11 20.54 23.51
N GLU A 163 8.18 20.06 22.89
CA GLU A 163 9.48 20.74 22.85
C GLU A 163 9.42 22.02 22.02
N GLN A 164 8.58 22.03 20.98
CA GLN A 164 8.36 23.21 20.14
C GLN A 164 7.60 24.28 20.92
N VAL A 165 6.52 23.88 21.60
CA VAL A 165 5.76 24.80 22.44
C VAL A 165 6.64 25.38 23.55
N LEU A 166 7.40 24.55 24.26
CA LEU A 166 8.35 25.00 25.29
C LEU A 166 9.42 25.94 24.73
N TYR A 167 10.03 25.59 23.60
CA TYR A 167 11.07 26.39 22.96
C TYR A 167 10.59 27.81 22.66
N TYR A 168 9.36 27.96 22.17
CA TYR A 168 8.79 29.27 21.84
C TYR A 168 8.25 29.98 23.07
N ILE A 169 7.55 29.30 23.98
CA ILE A 169 7.12 29.86 25.28
C ILE A 169 8.31 30.48 26.02
N LYS A 170 9.47 29.81 26.05
CA LYS A 170 10.69 30.33 26.69
C LYS A 170 11.24 31.61 26.05
N ARG A 171 10.85 31.93 24.80
CA ARG A 171 11.36 33.07 24.02
C ARG A 171 10.34 34.19 23.82
N LEU A 172 9.04 33.88 23.86
CA LEU A 172 7.95 34.81 23.60
C LEU A 172 7.94 36.03 24.53
N SER A 173 8.46 35.91 25.75
CA SER A 173 8.65 37.06 26.67
C SER A 173 9.65 38.11 26.17
N SER A 174 10.44 37.78 25.14
CA SER A 174 11.51 38.63 24.58
C SER A 174 11.39 38.89 23.08
N MET A 175 10.43 38.27 22.39
CA MET A 175 10.26 38.41 20.94
C MET A 175 9.28 39.55 20.61
N PRO A 176 9.66 40.53 19.76
CA PRO A 176 8.70 41.51 19.25
C PRO A 176 7.66 40.83 18.34
N PRO A 177 6.43 41.37 18.23
CA PRO A 177 5.43 40.85 17.31
C PRO A 177 5.95 40.89 15.88
N HIS A 178 5.87 39.77 15.18
CA HIS A 178 6.15 39.68 13.75
C HIS A 178 4.88 39.23 13.06
N LYS A 179 4.55 39.80 11.90
CA LYS A 179 3.39 39.35 11.12
C LYS A 179 3.75 38.12 10.30
N ASN A 180 2.95 37.07 10.41
CA ASN A 180 3.06 35.83 9.66
C ASN A 180 4.39 35.06 9.80
N LEU A 181 5.06 35.12 10.96
CA LEU A 181 6.30 34.36 11.15
C LEU A 181 5.98 32.89 11.48
N ASP A 182 6.47 31.99 10.64
CA ASP A 182 6.29 30.55 10.80
C ASP A 182 7.38 29.96 11.71
N LEU A 183 6.98 29.54 12.91
CA LEU A 183 7.86 29.04 13.95
C LEU A 183 8.07 27.52 13.81
N ARG A 184 8.40 27.06 12.61
CA ARG A 184 8.64 25.64 12.30
C ARG A 184 10.01 25.17 12.77
N PHE A 185 10.07 24.04 13.48
CA PHE A 185 11.30 23.26 13.51
C PHE A 185 11.54 22.59 12.15
N GLY A 186 12.80 22.29 11.85
CA GLY A 186 13.15 21.44 10.72
C GLY A 186 12.49 20.06 10.82
N VAL A 187 12.54 19.26 9.75
CA VAL A 187 12.07 17.87 9.79
C VAL A 187 12.84 17.15 10.90
N VAL A 188 12.14 16.73 11.95
CA VAL A 188 12.72 15.92 13.01
C VAL A 188 12.36 14.46 12.73
N PRO A 189 13.36 13.60 12.49
CA PRO A 189 13.15 12.16 12.42
C PRO A 189 12.40 11.66 13.65
N ARG A 190 11.59 10.61 13.51
CA ARG A 190 10.93 9.92 14.63
C ARG A 190 11.92 9.19 15.55
N ASP A 191 13.19 9.11 15.15
CA ASP A 191 14.26 8.35 15.83
C ASP A 191 13.95 6.87 16.15
N ILE A 192 13.12 6.25 15.31
CA ILE A 192 12.78 4.83 15.35
C ILE A 192 13.50 4.12 14.19
N GLU A 193 14.10 2.97 14.49
CA GLU A 193 14.76 2.13 13.50
C GLU A 193 13.79 1.56 12.47
N LYS A 194 14.33 1.19 11.31
CA LYS A 194 13.58 0.50 10.27
C LYS A 194 13.28 -0.93 10.72
N ASP A 195 12.02 -1.35 10.68
CA ASP A 195 11.65 -2.74 10.89
C ASP A 195 12.04 -3.57 9.66
N VAL A 196 12.95 -4.50 9.86
CA VAL A 196 13.50 -5.41 8.83
C VAL A 196 13.31 -6.88 9.19
N ARG A 197 12.46 -7.20 10.19
CA ARG A 197 12.23 -8.58 10.67
C ARG A 197 11.52 -9.47 9.64
N SER A 198 10.97 -8.88 8.59
CA SER A 198 10.14 -9.52 7.56
C SER A 198 10.59 -9.14 6.16
N ILE A 199 10.16 -9.92 5.15
CA ILE A 199 10.38 -9.59 3.73
C ILE A 199 9.77 -8.23 3.34
N ILE A 200 8.67 -7.86 4.00
CA ILE A 200 8.10 -6.51 3.99
C ILE A 200 8.77 -5.73 5.11
N GLN A 201 9.46 -4.65 4.76
CA GLN A 201 10.18 -3.79 5.67
C GLN A 201 9.45 -2.47 5.85
N TYR A 202 9.48 -1.89 7.06
CA TYR A 202 8.81 -0.64 7.38
C TYR A 202 9.81 0.40 7.90
N ASN A 203 9.88 1.55 7.23
CA ASN A 203 10.67 2.71 7.63
C ASN A 203 9.76 3.81 8.21
N PRO A 204 9.70 3.96 9.54
CA PRO A 204 8.84 4.96 10.18
C PRO A 204 9.28 6.40 9.88
N GLN A 205 10.55 6.62 9.52
CA GLN A 205 11.07 7.95 9.15
C GLN A 205 10.45 8.51 7.89
N LYS A 206 9.99 7.63 6.99
CA LYS A 206 9.28 8.03 5.77
C LYS A 206 7.77 8.08 5.97
N CYS A 207 7.24 7.54 7.07
CA CYS A 207 5.81 7.38 7.26
C CYS A 207 5.12 8.71 7.62
N ILE A 208 4.22 9.14 6.74
CA ILE A 208 3.37 10.33 6.93
C ILE A 208 2.02 10.02 7.61
N LEU A 209 1.84 8.81 8.14
CA LEU A 209 0.59 8.35 8.79
C LEU A 209 -0.68 8.58 7.96
N CYS A 210 -0.61 8.43 6.63
CA CYS A 210 -1.78 8.51 5.75
C CYS A 210 -2.77 7.34 5.92
N ARG A 211 -2.36 6.27 6.63
CA ARG A 211 -3.15 5.06 6.94
C ARG A 211 -3.60 4.23 5.74
N HIS A 212 -3.19 4.55 4.51
CA HIS A 212 -3.51 3.73 3.33
C HIS A 212 -3.10 2.26 3.49
N CYS A 213 -1.93 2.00 4.09
CA CYS A 213 -1.45 0.65 4.39
C CYS A 213 -2.34 -0.09 5.39
N GLU A 214 -2.90 0.61 6.38
CA GLU A 214 -3.81 0.03 7.36
C GLU A 214 -5.17 -0.26 6.72
N ILE A 215 -5.74 0.70 6.00
CA ILE A 215 -7.02 0.55 5.29
C ILE A 215 -6.96 -0.64 4.33
N ILE A 216 -5.91 -0.73 3.50
CA ILE A 216 -5.77 -1.85 2.56
C ILE A 216 -5.61 -3.18 3.32
N CYS A 217 -4.93 -3.23 4.46
CA CYS A 217 -4.74 -4.47 5.21
C CYS A 217 -5.99 -4.92 5.97
N ASN A 218 -6.73 -3.97 6.52
CA ASN A 218 -7.78 -4.22 7.51
C ASN A 218 -9.17 -4.16 6.89
N ASP A 219 -9.44 -3.10 6.14
CA ASP A 219 -10.78 -2.82 5.61
C ASP A 219 -10.97 -3.46 4.24
N ILE A 220 -9.89 -3.52 3.46
CA ILE A 220 -9.87 -4.23 2.18
C ILE A 220 -9.53 -5.69 2.47
N LEU A 221 -8.27 -6.06 2.67
CA LEU A 221 -7.90 -7.49 2.74
C LEU A 221 -8.50 -8.28 3.91
N ASN A 222 -9.06 -7.61 4.93
CA ASN A 222 -9.57 -8.22 6.16
C ASN A 222 -8.53 -9.11 6.88
N VAL A 223 -7.26 -8.73 6.77
CA VAL A 223 -6.12 -9.45 7.36
C VAL A 223 -5.82 -8.94 8.78
N HIS A 224 -5.99 -7.63 9.02
CA HIS A 224 -5.76 -7.01 10.35
C HIS A 224 -4.34 -7.26 10.89
N ALA A 225 -3.32 -7.22 10.02
CA ALA A 225 -1.93 -7.46 10.41
C ALA A 225 -1.24 -6.22 11.00
N ILE A 226 -1.69 -5.02 10.63
CA ILE A 226 -1.10 -3.74 11.05
C ILE A 226 -2.20 -2.77 11.51
N GLY A 227 -1.82 -1.83 12.38
CA GLY A 227 -2.69 -0.75 12.84
C GLY A 227 -1.89 0.42 13.36
N ILE A 228 -2.58 1.53 13.66
CA ILE A 228 -1.95 2.64 14.37
C ILE A 228 -1.85 2.32 15.86
N THR A 229 -0.64 2.44 16.38
CA THR A 229 -0.31 2.33 17.80
C THR A 229 0.16 3.69 18.32
N ASN A 230 0.16 3.86 19.65
CA ASN A 230 0.45 5.12 20.34
C ASN A 230 -0.52 6.25 19.97
N LYS A 231 -0.22 7.48 20.41
CA LYS A 231 -1.08 8.66 20.21
C LYS A 231 -0.26 9.90 19.88
N GLY A 232 -0.91 10.88 19.24
CA GLY A 232 -0.28 12.16 18.91
C GLY A 232 0.97 11.98 18.04
N ASN A 233 2.07 12.65 18.41
CA ASN A 233 3.33 12.62 17.66
C ASN A 233 4.05 11.26 17.70
N GLU A 234 3.71 10.40 18.67
CA GLU A 234 4.27 9.06 18.81
C GLU A 234 3.52 8.02 17.97
N SER A 235 2.42 8.41 17.31
CA SER A 235 1.60 7.51 16.51
C SER A 235 2.46 6.83 15.43
N ILE A 236 2.38 5.51 15.35
CA ILE A 236 3.18 4.71 14.42
C ILE A 236 2.37 3.52 13.89
N VAL A 237 2.60 3.15 12.63
CA VAL A 237 2.08 1.90 12.08
C VAL A 237 2.89 0.75 12.69
N SER A 238 2.24 -0.17 13.39
CA SER A 238 2.88 -1.36 13.93
C SER A 238 1.94 -2.56 13.86
N THR A 239 2.47 -3.75 14.12
CA THR A 239 1.67 -4.95 14.40
C THR A 239 1.14 -4.90 15.83
N PRO A 240 0.02 -5.59 16.16
CA PRO A 240 -0.38 -5.81 17.54
C PRO A 240 0.80 -6.33 18.38
N PHE A 241 1.07 -5.64 19.50
CA PHE A 241 2.19 -5.95 20.42
C PHE A 241 3.60 -5.87 19.80
N ASP A 242 3.77 -5.23 18.64
CA ASP A 242 5.05 -5.05 17.95
C ASP A 242 5.86 -6.35 17.74
N ILE A 243 5.19 -7.42 17.35
CA ILE A 243 5.81 -8.74 17.13
C ILE A 243 6.39 -8.94 15.72
N GLY A 244 6.21 -7.96 14.83
CA GLY A 244 6.65 -8.03 13.43
C GLY A 244 5.62 -8.73 12.54
N LEU A 245 5.73 -8.52 11.22
CA LEU A 245 4.73 -9.01 10.26
C LEU A 245 4.70 -10.53 10.17
N ASP A 246 5.86 -11.18 10.22
CA ASP A 246 5.98 -12.65 10.05
C ASP A 246 5.35 -13.42 11.22
N ASN A 247 5.38 -12.84 12.43
CA ASN A 247 4.86 -13.46 13.65
C ASN A 247 3.37 -13.14 13.91
N ASN A 248 2.68 -12.52 12.96
CA ASN A 248 1.27 -12.18 13.06
C ASN A 248 0.47 -12.73 11.86
N LYS A 249 -0.74 -12.20 11.68
CA LYS A 249 -1.71 -12.51 10.62
C LYS A 249 -1.28 -12.11 9.21
N CYS A 250 -0.13 -11.46 9.02
CA CYS A 250 0.32 -11.03 7.70
C CYS A 250 0.37 -12.20 6.71
N ILE A 251 -0.14 -12.00 5.49
CA ILE A 251 -0.10 -12.98 4.39
C ILE A 251 0.97 -12.64 3.35
N SER A 252 1.83 -11.65 3.65
CA SER A 252 2.97 -11.22 2.83
C SER A 252 2.63 -10.82 1.38
N CYS A 253 1.40 -10.34 1.14
CA CYS A 253 0.93 -9.94 -0.19
C CYS A 253 1.57 -8.65 -0.73
N GLY A 254 2.16 -7.83 0.14
CA GLY A 254 2.81 -6.56 -0.23
C GLY A 254 1.86 -5.42 -0.61
N GLN A 255 0.55 -5.55 -0.34
CA GLN A 255 -0.42 -4.50 -0.66
C GLN A 255 -0.17 -3.20 0.13
N CYS A 256 0.37 -3.28 1.35
CA CYS A 256 0.81 -2.11 2.12
C CYS A 256 1.95 -1.33 1.44
N LEU A 257 2.79 -2.01 0.67
CA LEU A 257 3.92 -1.43 -0.05
C LEU A 257 3.46 -0.68 -1.30
N VAL A 258 2.58 -1.28 -2.11
CA VAL A 258 2.13 -0.65 -3.37
C VAL A 258 1.14 0.49 -3.14
N ASN A 259 0.50 0.54 -1.97
CA ASN A 259 -0.37 1.64 -1.57
C ASN A 259 0.33 2.72 -0.74
N CYS A 260 1.63 2.58 -0.47
CA CYS A 260 2.39 3.57 0.30
C CYS A 260 2.85 4.73 -0.60
N PRO A 261 2.36 5.97 -0.38
CA PRO A 261 2.69 7.11 -1.26
C PRO A 261 4.13 7.62 -1.11
N VAL A 262 4.82 7.20 -0.04
CA VAL A 262 6.12 7.75 0.39
C VAL A 262 7.21 6.69 0.50
N GLY A 263 6.90 5.43 0.15
CA GLY A 263 7.85 4.32 0.25
C GLY A 263 8.31 4.04 1.68
N ALA A 264 7.42 4.22 2.67
CA ALA A 264 7.66 3.79 4.05
C ALA A 264 7.62 2.26 4.17
N PHE A 265 6.76 1.58 3.40
CA PHE A 265 6.83 0.13 3.22
C PHE A 265 7.68 -0.19 1.99
N THR A 266 8.65 -1.10 2.15
CA THR A 266 9.56 -1.55 1.09
C THR A 266 9.81 -3.05 1.22
N SER A 267 10.54 -3.65 0.28
CA SER A 267 11.10 -5.00 0.41
C SER A 267 12.61 -4.92 0.31
N SER A 268 13.32 -5.92 0.84
CA SER A 268 14.76 -6.05 0.61
C SER A 268 15.04 -6.15 -0.90
N SER A 269 16.05 -5.43 -1.36
CA SER A 269 16.44 -5.54 -2.76
C SER A 269 17.29 -6.78 -2.98
N SER A 270 17.08 -7.47 -4.10
CA SER A 270 17.87 -8.62 -4.52
C SER A 270 18.83 -8.30 -5.67
N VAL A 271 18.97 -7.04 -6.07
CA VAL A 271 19.84 -6.64 -7.19
C VAL A 271 21.29 -7.02 -6.93
N GLU A 272 21.84 -6.65 -5.77
CA GLU A 272 23.22 -6.98 -5.40
C GLU A 272 23.44 -8.50 -5.35
N ARG A 273 22.50 -9.22 -4.73
CA ARG A 273 22.53 -10.68 -4.69
C ARG A 273 22.53 -11.30 -6.08
N VAL A 274 21.75 -10.78 -7.03
CA VAL A 274 21.74 -11.27 -8.41
C VAL A 274 23.09 -10.99 -9.09
N LEU A 275 23.70 -9.82 -8.86
CA LEU A 275 25.02 -9.52 -9.41
C LEU A 275 26.09 -10.48 -8.89
N GLU A 276 26.10 -10.77 -7.59
CA GLU A 276 26.99 -11.77 -6.98
C GLU A 276 26.85 -13.14 -7.66
N LEU A 277 25.62 -13.59 -7.87
CA LEU A 277 25.34 -14.88 -8.50
C LEU A 277 25.84 -14.95 -9.95
N LEU A 278 25.76 -13.84 -10.68
CA LEU A 278 26.17 -13.74 -12.08
C LEU A 278 27.69 -13.59 -12.26
N ASP A 279 28.36 -12.96 -11.29
CA ASP A 279 29.81 -12.72 -11.32
C ASP A 279 30.64 -13.96 -10.94
N ASP A 280 30.04 -14.92 -10.24
CA ASP A 280 30.69 -16.19 -9.94
C ASP A 280 30.58 -17.15 -11.16
N PRO A 281 31.70 -17.50 -11.81
CA PRO A 281 31.70 -18.31 -13.02
C PRO A 281 31.30 -19.77 -12.79
N GLU A 282 31.34 -20.27 -11.54
CA GLU A 282 30.92 -21.63 -11.20
C GLU A 282 29.40 -21.79 -11.20
N ASN A 283 28.67 -20.68 -11.04
CA ASN A 283 27.21 -20.69 -10.98
C ASN A 283 26.59 -20.96 -12.35
N PHE A 284 25.68 -21.95 -12.38
CA PHE A 284 24.76 -22.17 -13.48
C PHE A 284 23.47 -21.40 -13.21
N VAL A 285 23.42 -20.14 -13.67
CA VAL A 285 22.28 -19.26 -13.43
C VAL A 285 21.14 -19.51 -14.43
N VAL A 286 19.98 -19.92 -13.90
CA VAL A 286 18.69 -19.95 -14.59
C VAL A 286 17.90 -18.72 -14.17
N PHE A 287 17.61 -17.84 -15.12
CA PHE A 287 16.83 -16.63 -14.93
C PHE A 287 15.40 -16.85 -15.44
N VAL A 288 14.45 -16.86 -14.53
CA VAL A 288 13.03 -17.02 -14.82
C VAL A 288 12.39 -15.65 -14.93
N ILE A 289 11.62 -15.43 -15.99
CA ILE A 289 10.88 -14.18 -16.21
C ILE A 289 9.39 -14.48 -16.15
N ASP A 290 8.68 -13.79 -15.26
CA ASP A 290 7.24 -13.61 -15.37
C ASP A 290 6.95 -12.37 -16.26
N PRO A 291 6.32 -12.54 -17.44
CA PRO A 291 5.98 -11.43 -18.32
C PRO A 291 5.11 -10.34 -17.66
N ILE A 292 4.34 -10.68 -16.62
CA ILE A 292 3.52 -9.72 -15.86
C ILE A 292 4.41 -8.72 -15.11
N ALA A 293 5.58 -9.16 -14.63
CA ALA A 293 6.55 -8.27 -13.99
C ALA A 293 7.17 -7.30 -15.02
N VAL A 294 7.49 -7.80 -16.22
CA VAL A 294 8.06 -6.96 -17.30
C VAL A 294 7.05 -5.94 -17.80
N ALA A 295 5.78 -6.35 -18.01
CA ALA A 295 4.72 -5.45 -18.42
C ALA A 295 4.52 -4.28 -17.44
N SER A 296 4.66 -4.52 -16.13
CA SER A 296 4.67 -3.44 -15.14
C SER A 296 5.97 -2.64 -15.15
N ALA A 297 7.13 -3.29 -15.31
CA ALA A 297 8.43 -2.62 -15.31
C ALA A 297 8.59 -1.65 -16.49
N MET A 298 7.94 -1.91 -17.63
CA MET A 298 7.91 -1.01 -18.79
C MET A 298 7.40 0.41 -18.47
N GLU A 299 6.73 0.62 -17.33
CA GLU A 299 6.35 1.96 -16.87
C GLU A 299 7.53 2.81 -16.36
N ILE A 300 8.63 2.16 -15.97
CA ILE A 300 9.80 2.79 -15.35
C ILE A 300 11.13 2.39 -16.01
N LEU A 301 11.09 1.50 -16.99
CA LEU A 301 12.26 1.16 -17.81
C LEU A 301 12.58 2.33 -18.75
N PRO A 302 13.87 2.69 -18.88
CA PRO A 302 14.31 3.72 -19.82
C PRO A 302 14.37 3.13 -21.24
N THR A 303 13.22 2.88 -21.86
CA THR A 303 13.12 2.37 -23.23
C THR A 303 12.02 3.11 -23.99
N GLU A 304 12.26 3.38 -25.27
CA GLU A 304 11.24 3.95 -26.16
C GLU A 304 10.24 2.89 -26.68
N ASN A 305 10.55 1.60 -26.49
CA ASN A 305 9.72 0.50 -26.94
C ASN A 305 8.42 0.41 -26.13
N THR A 306 7.29 0.52 -26.84
CA THR A 306 5.94 0.45 -26.24
C THR A 306 5.32 -0.94 -26.29
N GLN A 307 5.99 -1.91 -26.91
CA GLN A 307 5.51 -3.28 -27.08
C GLN A 307 6.30 -4.25 -26.19
N LEU A 308 5.60 -5.20 -25.57
CA LEU A 308 6.22 -6.16 -24.65
C LEU A 308 7.23 -7.08 -25.33
N ARG A 309 6.95 -7.53 -26.56
CA ARG A 309 7.80 -8.48 -27.29
C ARG A 309 9.21 -7.92 -27.57
N PRO A 310 9.39 -6.74 -28.19
CA PRO A 310 10.72 -6.16 -28.38
C PRO A 310 11.48 -5.96 -27.06
N VAL A 311 10.81 -5.45 -26.02
CA VAL A 311 11.42 -5.26 -24.69
C VAL A 311 11.88 -6.59 -24.11
N MET A 312 11.07 -7.65 -24.24
CA MET A 312 11.45 -8.98 -23.77
C MET A 312 12.66 -9.53 -24.53
N GLY A 313 12.69 -9.42 -25.86
CA GLY A 313 13.82 -9.85 -26.68
C GLY A 313 15.11 -9.15 -26.28
N SER A 314 15.09 -7.82 -26.17
CA SER A 314 16.24 -7.04 -25.70
C SER A 314 16.66 -7.43 -24.29
N LEU A 315 15.71 -7.65 -23.37
CA LEU A 315 15.99 -8.08 -22.01
C LEU A 315 16.67 -9.46 -21.99
N ILE A 316 16.17 -10.42 -22.75
CA ILE A 316 16.76 -11.76 -22.83
C ILE A 316 18.19 -11.66 -23.38
N ALA A 317 18.40 -10.91 -24.47
CA ALA A 317 19.72 -10.71 -25.05
C ALA A 317 20.69 -10.09 -24.03
N ALA A 318 20.25 -9.06 -23.31
CA ALA A 318 21.02 -8.44 -22.23
C ALA A 318 21.35 -9.41 -21.09
N LEU A 319 20.41 -10.26 -20.68
CA LEU A 319 20.66 -11.28 -19.66
C LEU A 319 21.72 -12.30 -20.12
N ARG A 320 21.75 -12.66 -21.41
CA ARG A 320 22.82 -13.52 -21.96
C ARG A 320 24.19 -12.87 -21.87
N ASP A 321 24.28 -11.59 -22.20
CA ASP A 321 25.52 -10.82 -22.07
C ASP A 321 25.97 -10.68 -20.62
N MET A 322 25.02 -10.79 -19.66
CA MET A 322 25.28 -10.89 -18.22
C MET A 322 25.60 -12.31 -17.73
N ASN A 323 26.00 -13.24 -18.62
CA ASN A 323 26.39 -14.63 -18.28
C ASN A 323 25.23 -15.53 -17.79
N VAL A 324 23.96 -15.16 -18.02
CA VAL A 324 22.82 -16.05 -17.72
C VAL A 324 22.81 -17.26 -18.66
N LYS A 325 22.90 -18.46 -18.08
CA LYS A 325 22.98 -19.73 -18.83
C LYS A 325 21.64 -20.16 -19.41
N LYS A 326 20.56 -19.90 -18.69
CA LYS A 326 19.19 -20.21 -19.14
C LYS A 326 18.23 -19.08 -18.85
N VAL A 327 17.40 -18.70 -19.80
CA VAL A 327 16.32 -17.72 -19.61
C VAL A 327 14.99 -18.40 -19.89
N ILE A 328 14.14 -18.51 -18.88
CA ILE A 328 12.93 -19.33 -18.92
C ILE A 328 11.68 -18.45 -18.73
N ASP A 329 10.66 -18.68 -19.56
CA ASP A 329 9.34 -18.05 -19.40
C ASP A 329 8.55 -18.80 -18.30
N PHE A 330 8.19 -18.08 -17.23
CA PHE A 330 7.44 -18.66 -16.11
C PHE A 330 6.08 -19.22 -16.55
N THR A 331 5.49 -18.66 -17.62
CA THR A 331 4.15 -19.06 -18.08
C THR A 331 4.10 -20.52 -18.53
N HIS A 332 5.21 -21.11 -18.99
CA HIS A 332 5.25 -22.53 -19.36
C HIS A 332 4.83 -23.45 -18.21
N PHE A 333 5.15 -23.09 -16.96
CA PHE A 333 4.77 -23.85 -15.77
C PHE A 333 3.33 -23.60 -15.34
N GLY A 334 2.71 -22.52 -15.83
CA GLY A 334 1.27 -22.31 -15.73
C GLY A 334 0.51 -23.44 -16.42
N TYR A 335 0.93 -23.87 -17.62
CA TYR A 335 0.31 -25.01 -18.31
C TYR A 335 0.42 -26.32 -17.54
N LEU A 336 1.60 -26.60 -16.97
CA LEU A 336 1.82 -27.80 -16.16
C LEU A 336 0.94 -27.78 -14.91
N SER A 337 0.80 -26.62 -14.27
CA SER A 337 -0.07 -26.46 -13.11
C SER A 337 -1.55 -26.66 -13.46
N LEU A 338 -2.01 -26.12 -14.58
CA LEU A 338 -3.36 -26.36 -15.09
C LEU A 338 -3.64 -27.85 -15.30
N ALA A 339 -2.67 -28.58 -15.89
CA ALA A 339 -2.79 -30.04 -16.07
C ALA A 339 -2.81 -30.80 -14.75
N ALA A 340 -1.90 -30.47 -13.83
CA ALA A 340 -1.81 -31.08 -12.50
C ALA A 340 -3.10 -30.88 -11.69
N GLN A 341 -3.64 -29.65 -11.69
CA GLN A 341 -4.89 -29.32 -10.99
C GLN A 341 -6.10 -29.96 -11.67
N GLY A 342 -6.13 -30.01 -13.00
CA GLY A 342 -7.19 -30.70 -13.74
C GLY A 342 -7.26 -32.20 -13.42
N GLU A 343 -6.11 -32.89 -13.42
CA GLU A 343 -6.03 -34.30 -13.02
C GLU A 343 -6.47 -34.49 -11.56
N HIS A 344 -6.03 -33.60 -10.67
CA HIS A 344 -6.40 -33.63 -9.26
C HIS A 344 -7.92 -33.52 -9.06
N VAL A 345 -8.53 -32.48 -9.64
CA VAL A 345 -9.97 -32.20 -9.58
C VAL A 345 -10.77 -33.36 -10.18
N LYS A 346 -10.34 -33.89 -11.33
CA LYS A 346 -10.96 -35.07 -11.96
C LYS A 346 -10.97 -36.29 -11.03
N THR A 347 -9.86 -36.53 -10.35
CA THR A 347 -9.63 -37.76 -9.57
C THR A 347 -10.33 -37.74 -8.22
N HIS A 348 -10.20 -36.64 -7.47
CA HIS A 348 -10.65 -36.58 -6.09
C HIS A 348 -12.12 -36.17 -5.96
N LYS A 349 -12.63 -35.39 -6.92
CA LYS A 349 -14.02 -34.90 -7.00
C LYS A 349 -14.51 -34.18 -5.72
N ASP A 350 -13.62 -33.79 -4.83
CA ASP A 350 -13.91 -32.92 -3.70
C ASP A 350 -13.59 -31.47 -4.02
N MET A 351 -14.03 -30.56 -3.13
CA MET A 351 -13.79 -29.13 -3.30
C MET A 351 -12.28 -28.87 -3.34
N THR A 352 -11.80 -28.12 -4.33
CA THR A 352 -10.38 -27.78 -4.50
C THR A 352 -10.18 -26.27 -4.62
N PHE A 353 -9.22 -25.72 -3.87
CA PHE A 353 -8.72 -24.37 -4.13
C PHE A 353 -7.69 -24.42 -5.27
N THR A 354 -8.04 -23.86 -6.41
CA THR A 354 -7.17 -23.79 -7.60
C THR A 354 -6.26 -22.58 -7.61
N SER A 355 -6.34 -21.76 -6.56
CA SER A 355 -5.47 -20.59 -6.40
C SER A 355 -4.04 -21.06 -6.20
N TRP A 356 -3.11 -20.69 -7.07
CA TRP A 356 -1.68 -20.95 -6.87
C TRP A 356 -0.96 -19.85 -6.08
N CYS A 357 -1.67 -18.76 -5.75
CA CYS A 357 -1.09 -17.60 -5.07
C CYS A 357 -0.63 -17.98 -3.64
N PRO A 358 0.67 -17.84 -3.30
CA PRO A 358 1.14 -18.21 -1.97
C PRO A 358 0.49 -17.38 -0.85
N SER A 359 0.19 -16.11 -1.11
CA SER A 359 -0.56 -15.26 -0.17
C SER A 359 -2.02 -15.70 -0.01
N ALA A 360 -2.66 -16.27 -1.05
CA ALA A 360 -3.99 -16.86 -0.93
C ALA A 360 -3.96 -18.13 -0.08
N HIS A 361 -2.95 -19.00 -0.27
CA HIS A 361 -2.74 -20.16 0.60
C HIS A 361 -2.52 -19.74 2.05
N SER A 362 -1.64 -18.77 2.30
CA SER A 362 -1.43 -18.24 3.65
C SER A 362 -2.70 -17.66 4.24
N TYR A 363 -3.55 -17.02 3.44
CA TYR A 363 -4.84 -16.53 3.91
C TYR A 363 -5.76 -17.68 4.32
N ILE A 364 -5.91 -18.70 3.46
CA ILE A 364 -6.77 -19.84 3.77
C ILE A 364 -6.26 -20.56 5.03
N GLU A 365 -4.95 -20.79 5.15
CA GLU A 365 -4.36 -21.44 6.33
C GLU A 365 -4.57 -20.66 7.64
N LYS A 366 -4.51 -19.32 7.60
CA LYS A 366 -4.62 -18.47 8.80
C LYS A 366 -6.06 -18.11 9.17
N PHE A 367 -6.94 -17.95 8.17
CA PHE A 367 -8.28 -17.39 8.36
C PHE A 367 -9.43 -18.37 8.03
N LEU A 368 -9.13 -19.47 7.34
CA LEU A 368 -10.07 -20.51 6.92
C LEU A 368 -9.50 -21.92 7.18
N PRO A 369 -9.04 -22.22 8.41
CA PRO A 369 -8.28 -23.44 8.70
C PRO A 369 -9.06 -24.73 8.38
N GLU A 370 -10.39 -24.72 8.43
CA GLU A 370 -11.25 -25.84 8.04
C GLU A 370 -11.12 -26.24 6.56
N PHE A 371 -10.64 -25.32 5.73
CA PHE A 371 -10.46 -25.50 4.30
C PHE A 371 -9.01 -25.79 3.89
N LYS A 372 -8.07 -25.82 4.85
CA LYS A 372 -6.63 -26.04 4.59
C LYS A 372 -6.33 -27.31 3.79
N LYS A 373 -7.11 -28.38 3.99
CA LYS A 373 -6.92 -29.67 3.31
C LYS A 373 -7.24 -29.66 1.82
N HIS A 374 -7.91 -28.60 1.33
CA HIS A 374 -8.34 -28.44 -0.05
C HIS A 374 -7.35 -27.60 -0.87
N ILE A 375 -6.14 -27.36 -0.35
CA ILE A 375 -5.05 -26.65 -1.04
C ILE A 375 -3.98 -27.66 -1.44
N HIS A 376 -3.57 -27.60 -2.70
CA HIS A 376 -2.59 -28.51 -3.31
C HIS A 376 -1.36 -27.72 -3.79
N LYS A 377 -0.44 -27.41 -2.88
CA LYS A 377 0.75 -26.56 -3.16
C LYS A 377 1.68 -27.20 -4.21
N GLU A 378 1.73 -28.52 -4.22
CA GLU A 378 2.48 -29.36 -5.16
C GLU A 378 2.02 -29.23 -6.61
N THR A 379 0.83 -28.66 -6.84
CA THR A 379 0.30 -28.40 -8.18
C THR A 379 0.62 -26.99 -8.67
N SER A 380 1.25 -26.13 -7.86
CA SER A 380 1.53 -24.74 -8.24
C SER A 380 2.62 -24.64 -9.32
N PRO A 381 2.58 -23.60 -10.19
CA PRO A 381 3.61 -23.40 -11.22
C PRO A 381 5.01 -23.29 -10.63
N GLU A 382 5.12 -22.58 -9.50
CA GLU A 382 6.37 -22.42 -8.75
C GLU A 382 6.93 -23.78 -8.32
N TYR A 383 6.12 -24.61 -7.66
CA TYR A 383 6.59 -25.91 -7.18
C TYR A 383 7.03 -26.81 -8.34
N LEU A 384 6.20 -26.89 -9.39
CA LEU A 384 6.49 -27.69 -10.57
C LEU A 384 7.75 -27.21 -11.30
N MET A 385 7.96 -25.89 -11.37
CA MET A 385 9.17 -25.29 -11.94
C MET A 385 10.43 -25.65 -11.15
N LEU A 386 10.41 -25.44 -9.84
CA LEU A 386 11.55 -25.74 -8.98
C LEU A 386 11.90 -27.24 -9.06
N LYS A 387 10.89 -28.12 -9.01
CA LYS A 387 11.07 -29.56 -9.20
C LYS A 387 11.69 -29.89 -10.58
N ALA A 388 11.20 -29.25 -11.64
CA ALA A 388 11.68 -29.48 -12.99
C ALA A 388 13.15 -29.04 -13.18
N PHE A 389 13.54 -27.87 -12.66
CA PHE A 389 14.91 -27.36 -12.81
C PHE A 389 15.94 -28.23 -12.11
N ARG A 390 15.66 -28.68 -10.88
CA ARG A 390 16.54 -29.62 -10.16
C ARG A 390 16.74 -30.91 -10.96
N LYS A 391 15.67 -31.40 -11.59
CA LYS A 391 15.73 -32.58 -12.46
C LYS A 391 16.54 -32.34 -13.75
N TRP A 392 16.37 -31.19 -14.41
CA TRP A 392 17.01 -30.93 -15.70
C TRP A 392 18.48 -30.51 -15.59
N TYR A 393 18.83 -29.77 -14.53
CA TYR A 393 20.13 -29.12 -14.43
C TYR A 393 20.98 -29.66 -13.27
N GLY A 394 20.41 -30.45 -12.35
CA GLY A 394 21.09 -30.90 -11.13
C GLY A 394 21.22 -29.78 -10.08
N ASP A 395 21.62 -30.14 -8.86
CA ASP A 395 21.62 -29.21 -7.72
C ASP A 395 22.97 -28.51 -7.47
N GLU A 396 24.09 -29.11 -7.86
CA GLU A 396 25.44 -28.74 -7.37
C GLU A 396 25.80 -27.27 -7.62
N ASN A 397 25.48 -26.74 -8.81
CA ASN A 397 25.83 -25.37 -9.23
C ASN A 397 24.61 -24.55 -9.69
N LEU A 398 23.40 -25.10 -9.59
CA LEU A 398 22.19 -24.43 -10.05
C LEU A 398 21.90 -23.21 -9.18
N LYS A 399 21.66 -22.07 -9.84
CA LYS A 399 21.18 -20.84 -9.21
C LYS A 399 19.92 -20.34 -9.90
N ILE A 400 18.84 -20.20 -9.14
CA ILE A 400 17.53 -19.83 -9.68
C ILE A 400 17.24 -18.38 -9.31
N VAL A 401 17.20 -17.52 -10.32
CA VAL A 401 16.83 -16.11 -10.18
C VAL A 401 15.45 -15.91 -10.78
N PHE A 402 14.50 -15.36 -10.03
CA PHE A 402 13.13 -15.16 -10.52
C PHE A 402 12.75 -13.68 -10.56
N LEU A 403 12.45 -13.15 -11.75
CA LEU A 403 11.79 -11.85 -11.92
C LEU A 403 10.28 -12.02 -11.79
N SER A 404 9.73 -11.60 -10.66
CA SER A 404 8.36 -11.88 -10.24
C SER A 404 7.51 -10.63 -9.97
N PRO A 405 6.19 -10.67 -10.25
CA PRO A 405 5.28 -9.60 -9.86
C PRO A 405 4.94 -9.61 -8.35
N CYS A 406 5.39 -10.61 -7.59
CA CYS A 406 5.02 -10.79 -6.18
C CYS A 406 6.25 -10.83 -5.26
N ILE A 407 6.19 -10.10 -4.16
CA ILE A 407 7.26 -10.10 -3.15
C ILE A 407 7.27 -11.37 -2.29
N VAL A 408 6.17 -12.14 -2.24
CA VAL A 408 6.08 -13.32 -1.39
C VAL A 408 7.13 -14.37 -1.75
N HIS A 409 7.50 -14.45 -3.04
CA HIS A 409 8.52 -15.38 -3.53
C HIS A 409 9.93 -15.04 -2.99
N LYS A 410 10.20 -13.80 -2.56
CA LYS A 410 11.47 -13.46 -1.86
C LYS A 410 11.63 -14.23 -0.54
N GLY A 411 10.52 -14.70 0.05
CA GLY A 411 10.54 -15.54 1.25
C GLY A 411 10.67 -17.03 0.99
N ASN A 412 10.67 -17.47 -0.28
CA ASN A 412 10.87 -18.88 -0.62
C ASN A 412 12.39 -19.17 -0.73
N PRO A 413 12.94 -20.04 0.14
CA PRO A 413 14.38 -20.35 0.16
C PRO A 413 14.86 -21.19 -1.03
N ASP A 414 13.95 -21.76 -1.84
CA ASP A 414 14.29 -22.52 -3.04
C ASP A 414 14.73 -21.61 -4.21
N PHE A 415 14.56 -20.29 -4.08
CA PHE A 415 15.14 -19.31 -4.99
C PHE A 415 16.43 -18.71 -4.40
N ASP A 416 17.50 -18.64 -5.20
CA ASP A 416 18.73 -17.95 -4.79
C ASP A 416 18.58 -16.43 -4.80
N ALA A 417 17.69 -15.90 -5.65
CA ALA A 417 17.27 -14.51 -5.64
C ALA A 417 15.91 -14.30 -6.33
N VAL A 418 15.13 -13.33 -5.83
CA VAL A 418 13.88 -12.90 -6.48
C VAL A 418 13.90 -11.39 -6.70
N LEU A 419 13.84 -10.98 -7.96
CA LEU A 419 13.68 -9.59 -8.38
C LEU A 419 12.21 -9.26 -8.58
N THR A 420 11.85 -8.01 -8.30
CA THR A 420 10.52 -7.48 -8.62
C THR A 420 10.58 -6.55 -9.83
N ALA A 421 9.43 -6.22 -10.42
CA ALA A 421 9.34 -5.27 -11.52
C ALA A 421 10.03 -3.93 -11.23
N ARG A 422 9.96 -3.48 -9.95
CA ARG A 422 10.59 -2.24 -9.47
C ARG A 422 12.11 -2.30 -9.41
N GLU A 423 12.68 -3.49 -9.34
CA GLU A 423 14.12 -3.71 -9.18
C GLU A 423 14.83 -3.93 -10.51
N LEU A 424 14.09 -4.28 -11.56
CA LEU A 424 14.64 -4.52 -12.89
C LEU A 424 15.46 -3.33 -13.42
N PRO A 425 15.02 -2.05 -13.35
CA PRO A 425 15.85 -0.92 -13.77
C PRO A 425 17.14 -0.81 -12.97
N GLY A 426 17.12 -1.18 -11.68
CA GLY A 426 18.31 -1.19 -10.82
C GLY A 426 19.33 -2.22 -11.27
N LEU A 427 18.89 -3.42 -11.66
CA LEU A 427 19.76 -4.46 -12.22
C LEU A 427 20.42 -3.98 -13.52
N LEU A 428 19.62 -3.48 -14.48
CA LEU A 428 20.12 -3.01 -15.76
C LEU A 428 21.12 -1.86 -15.61
N LYS A 429 20.77 -0.87 -14.78
CA LYS A 429 21.63 0.27 -14.49
C LYS A 429 22.97 -0.15 -13.87
N SER A 430 22.96 -1.17 -13.00
CA SER A 430 24.19 -1.66 -12.35
C SER A 430 25.19 -2.27 -13.34
N ARG A 431 24.74 -2.68 -14.53
CA ARG A 431 25.59 -3.16 -15.64
C ARG A 431 25.71 -2.18 -16.80
N ALA A 432 25.23 -0.94 -16.64
CA ALA A 432 25.15 0.06 -17.71
C ALA A 432 24.45 -0.47 -18.98
N ILE A 433 23.43 -1.31 -18.80
CA ILE A 433 22.64 -1.88 -19.88
C ILE A 433 21.52 -0.92 -20.26
N ASP A 434 21.44 -0.64 -21.55
CA ASP A 434 20.33 0.07 -22.18
C ASP A 434 19.71 -0.87 -23.21
N LEU A 435 18.43 -1.22 -23.01
CA LEU A 435 17.73 -2.22 -23.81
C LEU A 435 17.53 -1.80 -25.26
N ASP A 436 17.54 -0.50 -25.57
CA ASP A 436 17.34 0.01 -26.92
C ASP A 436 18.57 -0.22 -27.82
N PHE A 437 19.73 -0.56 -27.24
CA PHE A 437 20.94 -0.97 -27.99
C PHE A 437 21.04 -2.48 -28.25
N TYR A 438 20.13 -3.28 -27.70
CA TYR A 438 20.08 -4.72 -27.96
C TYR A 438 19.16 -5.02 -29.13
N ASP A 439 19.58 -5.98 -29.97
CA ASP A 439 18.76 -6.51 -31.05
C ASP A 439 17.70 -7.47 -30.48
N PRO A 440 16.40 -7.12 -30.50
CA PRO A 440 15.37 -7.94 -29.90
C PRO A 440 15.29 -9.35 -30.49
N GLU A 441 15.62 -9.49 -31.78
CA GLU A 441 15.54 -10.77 -32.51
C GLU A 441 16.61 -11.79 -32.07
N LYS A 442 17.63 -11.34 -31.33
CA LYS A 442 18.64 -12.23 -30.71
C LYS A 442 18.18 -12.81 -29.38
N GLY A 443 17.12 -12.27 -28.78
CA GLY A 443 16.57 -12.73 -27.51
C GLY A 443 15.45 -13.73 -27.70
N ALA A 444 15.69 -14.98 -27.29
CA ALA A 444 14.65 -16.00 -27.23
C ALA A 444 14.75 -16.81 -25.92
N PHE A 445 13.61 -17.23 -25.40
CA PHE A 445 13.56 -18.09 -24.22
C PHE A 445 14.14 -19.48 -24.53
N ASP A 446 14.81 -20.07 -23.53
CA ASP A 446 15.02 -21.51 -23.52
C ASP A 446 13.69 -22.22 -23.32
N CYS A 447 13.55 -23.35 -24.00
CA CYS A 447 12.26 -24.03 -24.12
C CYS A 447 12.39 -25.52 -23.83
N GLU A 448 12.77 -25.84 -22.59
CA GLU A 448 13.02 -27.21 -22.13
C GLU A 448 11.77 -28.10 -22.23
N LEU A 449 10.58 -27.50 -22.04
CA LEU A 449 9.31 -28.21 -22.16
C LEU A 449 8.81 -28.31 -23.61
N GLY A 450 9.47 -27.64 -24.56
CA GLY A 450 8.97 -27.52 -25.94
C GLY A 450 7.60 -26.85 -26.03
N LEU A 451 7.27 -26.00 -25.05
CA LEU A 451 5.99 -25.29 -24.99
C LEU A 451 6.15 -23.85 -25.49
N SER A 452 5.22 -23.35 -26.31
CA SER A 452 5.15 -21.90 -26.56
C SER A 452 4.64 -21.19 -25.30
N SER A 453 4.99 -19.90 -25.16
CA SER A 453 4.50 -19.06 -24.06
C SER A 453 2.98 -19.06 -24.00
N VAL A 454 2.41 -19.03 -22.81
CA VAL A 454 0.95 -19.01 -22.65
C VAL A 454 0.37 -17.74 -23.25
N TYR A 455 -0.75 -17.87 -23.97
CA TYR A 455 -1.69 -16.78 -24.12
C TYR A 455 -2.16 -16.35 -22.73
N VAL A 456 -1.59 -15.26 -22.20
CA VAL A 456 -1.84 -14.73 -20.86
C VAL A 456 -3.26 -14.16 -20.77
N LYS A 457 -4.29 -15.01 -20.87
CA LYS A 457 -5.67 -14.67 -20.51
C LYS A 457 -5.87 -14.56 -18.99
N GLY A 458 -4.77 -14.31 -18.27
CA GLY A 458 -4.67 -14.74 -16.90
C GLY A 458 -3.95 -13.95 -15.86
N ALA A 459 -3.30 -12.86 -16.27
CA ALA A 459 -2.79 -11.90 -15.32
C ALA A 459 -3.92 -11.06 -14.69
N SER A 460 -5.08 -10.98 -15.36
CA SER A 460 -6.20 -10.12 -15.02
C SER A 460 -7.48 -10.92 -14.87
N SER A 461 -8.03 -10.97 -13.66
CA SER A 461 -9.45 -10.77 -13.34
C SER A 461 -10.52 -11.24 -14.36
N ASP A 462 -10.33 -12.37 -15.03
CA ASP A 462 -11.24 -12.90 -16.05
C ASP A 462 -11.31 -14.44 -15.91
N TYR A 463 -11.72 -14.93 -14.72
CA TYR A 463 -12.08 -16.36 -14.50
C TYR A 463 -10.98 -17.37 -14.84
N THR A 464 -9.76 -16.88 -14.76
CA THR A 464 -8.66 -17.24 -15.63
C THR A 464 -8.24 -18.70 -15.58
N TYR A 465 -8.16 -19.28 -14.38
CA TYR A 465 -7.55 -20.60 -14.20
C TYR A 465 -8.61 -21.65 -13.94
N SER A 466 -9.68 -21.28 -13.22
CA SER A 466 -10.83 -22.15 -13.02
C SER A 466 -11.34 -22.71 -14.35
N LEU A 467 -11.47 -21.88 -15.38
CA LEU A 467 -11.98 -22.33 -16.68
C LEU A 467 -11.09 -23.35 -17.39
N PRO A 468 -9.78 -23.09 -17.63
CA PRO A 468 -8.91 -24.09 -18.22
C PRO A 468 -8.75 -25.37 -17.37
N ILE A 469 -8.74 -25.27 -16.04
CA ILE A 469 -8.67 -26.45 -15.15
C ILE A 469 -9.89 -27.34 -15.36
N ILE A 470 -11.05 -26.71 -15.46
CA ILE A 470 -12.32 -27.37 -15.73
C ILE A 470 -12.32 -28.03 -17.12
N GLU A 471 -11.89 -27.31 -18.16
CA GLU A 471 -11.79 -27.83 -19.52
C GLU A 471 -10.86 -29.07 -19.58
N ILE A 472 -9.71 -29.01 -18.89
CA ILE A 472 -8.75 -30.12 -18.82
C ILE A 472 -9.37 -31.31 -18.07
N ALA A 473 -9.94 -31.08 -16.89
CA ALA A 473 -10.46 -32.13 -16.03
C ALA A 473 -11.57 -32.94 -16.74
N TYR A 474 -12.47 -32.27 -17.46
CA TYR A 474 -13.75 -32.87 -17.87
C TYR A 474 -14.07 -32.81 -19.36
N MET A 475 -13.32 -32.02 -20.15
CA MET A 475 -13.58 -31.90 -21.59
C MET A 475 -12.46 -32.44 -22.45
N SER A 476 -11.28 -32.74 -21.88
CA SER A 476 -10.06 -33.11 -22.62
C SER A 476 -9.74 -32.13 -23.76
N LYS A 477 -10.16 -30.88 -23.62
CA LYS A 477 -9.97 -29.78 -24.59
C LYS A 477 -9.19 -28.66 -23.90
N PHE A 478 -8.49 -27.87 -24.71
CA PHE A 478 -7.84 -26.63 -24.28
C PHE A 478 -8.37 -25.50 -25.16
N ASN A 479 -8.72 -24.36 -24.56
CA ASN A 479 -8.92 -23.09 -25.26
C ASN A 479 -10.21 -23.03 -26.10
N ASN A 480 -11.28 -23.73 -25.69
CA ASN A 480 -12.56 -23.73 -26.41
C ASN A 480 -13.64 -22.99 -25.59
N LEU A 481 -13.41 -21.68 -25.43
CA LEU A 481 -14.17 -20.74 -24.58
C LEU A 481 -15.68 -20.59 -24.91
N ASP A 482 -16.18 -21.25 -25.94
CA ASP A 482 -17.59 -21.21 -26.38
C ASP A 482 -18.42 -22.41 -25.88
N ALA A 483 -17.88 -23.25 -25.00
CA ALA A 483 -18.58 -24.44 -24.52
C ALA A 483 -19.64 -24.15 -23.44
N GLY A 484 -20.72 -23.44 -23.80
CA GLY A 484 -21.97 -23.42 -23.03
C GLY A 484 -21.85 -22.96 -21.56
N LEU A 485 -20.80 -22.22 -21.23
CA LEU A 485 -20.48 -21.82 -19.87
C LEU A 485 -21.47 -20.76 -19.37
N ALA A 486 -22.22 -21.08 -18.32
CA ALA A 486 -23.04 -20.10 -17.62
C ALA A 486 -22.17 -19.35 -16.61
N VAL A 487 -21.85 -18.09 -16.90
CA VAL A 487 -21.15 -17.20 -15.99
C VAL A 487 -22.15 -16.26 -15.33
N THR A 488 -22.23 -16.33 -14.00
CA THR A 488 -23.07 -15.42 -13.20
C THR A 488 -22.19 -14.55 -12.32
N THR A 489 -22.15 -13.26 -12.62
CA THR A 489 -21.49 -12.27 -11.76
C THR A 489 -22.33 -12.03 -10.50
N ILE A 490 -21.73 -12.23 -9.33
CA ILE A 490 -22.37 -12.04 -8.03
C ILE A 490 -21.72 -10.86 -7.32
N GLY A 491 -22.37 -9.70 -7.41
CA GLY A 491 -21.78 -8.43 -6.97
C GLY A 491 -20.59 -8.03 -7.83
N ASP A 492 -19.73 -7.14 -7.34
CA ASP A 492 -18.76 -6.50 -8.23
C ASP A 492 -17.46 -7.31 -8.48
N TYR A 493 -17.17 -8.35 -7.69
CA TYR A 493 -15.84 -9.03 -7.70
C TYR A 493 -15.86 -10.54 -7.39
N ALA A 494 -17.00 -11.18 -7.60
CA ALA A 494 -17.10 -12.62 -7.45
C ALA A 494 -18.01 -13.16 -8.54
N HIS A 495 -17.70 -14.38 -8.97
CA HIS A 495 -18.45 -14.97 -10.05
C HIS A 495 -18.63 -16.48 -9.86
N GLU A 496 -19.85 -16.92 -10.13
CA GLU A 496 -20.19 -18.34 -10.20
C GLU A 496 -20.12 -18.81 -11.65
N LEU A 497 -19.54 -19.98 -11.83
CA LEU A 497 -19.49 -20.68 -13.09
C LEU A 497 -20.20 -22.01 -12.91
N ALA A 498 -21.03 -22.38 -13.87
CA ALA A 498 -21.74 -23.66 -13.88
C ALA A 498 -21.65 -24.30 -15.26
N PHE A 499 -21.44 -25.62 -15.27
CA PHE A 499 -21.23 -26.38 -16.50
C PHE A 499 -21.66 -27.84 -16.32
N ASP A 500 -22.32 -28.36 -17.34
CA ASP A 500 -22.64 -29.78 -17.48
C ASP A 500 -21.60 -30.44 -18.38
N SER A 501 -21.09 -31.60 -17.96
CA SER A 501 -20.18 -32.43 -18.75
C SER A 501 -20.69 -33.87 -18.80
N GLU A 502 -20.12 -34.69 -19.69
CA GLU A 502 -20.41 -36.14 -19.72
C GLU A 502 -20.08 -36.84 -18.39
N GLU A 503 -19.20 -36.26 -17.56
CA GLU A 503 -18.80 -36.80 -16.25
C GLU A 503 -19.61 -36.23 -15.06
N GLY A 504 -20.51 -35.25 -15.27
CA GLY A 504 -21.38 -34.67 -14.24
C GLY A 504 -21.58 -33.15 -14.33
N PHE A 505 -22.41 -32.61 -13.42
CA PHE A 505 -22.57 -31.18 -13.17
C PHE A 505 -21.45 -30.67 -12.28
N PHE A 506 -20.95 -29.50 -12.60
CA PHE A 506 -19.88 -28.88 -11.85
C PHE A 506 -20.05 -27.37 -11.76
N ASN A 507 -19.44 -26.82 -10.72
CA ASN A 507 -19.49 -25.40 -10.46
C ASN A 507 -18.18 -24.88 -9.84
N ALA A 508 -17.91 -23.60 -10.10
CA ALA A 508 -16.77 -22.90 -9.55
C ALA A 508 -17.19 -21.55 -8.97
N LEU A 509 -16.42 -21.10 -7.98
CA LEU A 509 -16.47 -19.74 -7.45
C LEU A 509 -15.13 -19.06 -7.67
N VAL A 510 -15.11 -18.00 -8.47
CA VAL A 510 -13.93 -17.14 -8.67
C VAL A 510 -14.10 -15.88 -7.84
N ILE A 511 -13.12 -15.56 -7.01
CA ILE A 511 -13.12 -14.36 -6.17
C ILE A 511 -11.85 -13.54 -6.42
N GLU A 512 -12.06 -12.34 -6.94
CA GLU A 512 -10.99 -11.44 -7.39
C GLU A 512 -10.58 -10.41 -6.33
N ASP A 513 -11.35 -10.34 -5.24
CA ASP A 513 -11.14 -9.41 -4.13
C ASP A 513 -11.47 -10.09 -2.79
N ILE A 514 -10.43 -10.32 -1.99
CA ILE A 514 -10.53 -11.02 -0.71
C ILE A 514 -11.37 -10.27 0.34
N THR A 515 -11.47 -8.95 0.23
CA THR A 515 -12.32 -8.07 1.06
C THR A 515 -13.76 -8.54 1.06
N ARG A 516 -14.25 -8.71 -0.16
CA ARG A 516 -15.62 -9.10 -0.47
C ARG A 516 -15.73 -10.61 -0.59
N ALA A 517 -14.61 -11.34 -0.69
CA ALA A 517 -14.59 -12.78 -0.48
C ALA A 517 -15.10 -13.15 0.89
N SER A 518 -14.77 -12.40 1.95
CA SER A 518 -15.20 -12.72 3.31
C SER A 518 -16.72 -12.95 3.45
N LYS A 519 -17.57 -12.20 2.74
CA LYS A 519 -19.04 -12.43 2.73
C LYS A 519 -19.47 -13.66 1.93
N TYR A 520 -18.69 -14.10 0.94
CA TYR A 520 -18.95 -15.32 0.16
C TYR A 520 -18.36 -16.56 0.82
N LEU A 521 -17.15 -16.46 1.39
CA LEU A 521 -16.47 -17.50 2.16
C LEU A 521 -17.20 -17.84 3.47
N LYS A 522 -17.98 -16.90 4.03
CA LYS A 522 -18.93 -17.15 5.14
C LYS A 522 -20.17 -17.93 4.72
N LYS A 523 -20.54 -17.93 3.44
CA LYS A 523 -21.58 -18.84 2.92
C LYS A 523 -20.96 -20.22 2.77
N ASP A 524 -21.78 -21.27 2.70
CA ASP A 524 -21.24 -22.61 2.51
C ASP A 524 -20.65 -22.77 1.10
N ILE A 525 -19.33 -22.53 0.99
CA ILE A 525 -18.58 -22.70 -0.25
C ILE A 525 -18.32 -24.18 -0.59
N ARG A 526 -18.66 -25.12 0.31
CA ARG A 526 -18.56 -26.57 0.04
C ARG A 526 -19.46 -27.04 -1.09
N LYS A 527 -20.43 -26.21 -1.48
CA LYS A 527 -21.27 -26.45 -2.65
C LYS A 527 -20.52 -26.35 -3.99
N TYR A 528 -19.33 -25.73 -4.01
CA TYR A 528 -18.52 -25.59 -5.21
C TYR A 528 -17.49 -26.72 -5.33
N ASN A 529 -17.22 -27.17 -6.55
CA ASN A 529 -16.12 -28.10 -6.81
C ASN A 529 -14.77 -27.37 -6.84
N VAL A 530 -14.74 -26.15 -7.37
CA VAL A 530 -13.51 -25.36 -7.53
C VAL A 530 -13.69 -23.96 -6.93
N VAL A 531 -12.69 -23.50 -6.18
CA VAL A 531 -12.65 -22.14 -5.63
C VAL A 531 -11.33 -21.45 -5.97
N GLU A 532 -11.42 -20.28 -6.60
CA GLU A 532 -10.29 -19.44 -6.97
C GLU A 532 -10.33 -18.13 -6.18
N LEU A 533 -9.19 -17.71 -5.63
CA LEU A 533 -9.06 -16.64 -4.66
C LEU A 533 -7.74 -15.86 -4.87
N TYR A 534 -7.86 -14.55 -5.02
CA TYR A 534 -6.70 -13.63 -5.01
C TYR A 534 -6.82 -12.58 -3.91
N PRO A 535 -5.73 -12.33 -3.16
CA PRO A 535 -5.69 -11.20 -2.23
C PRO A 535 -5.41 -9.88 -2.95
N CYS A 536 -4.69 -9.86 -4.07
CA CYS A 536 -4.34 -8.62 -4.77
C CYS A 536 -5.47 -8.21 -5.73
N PHE A 537 -5.84 -6.93 -5.71
CA PHE A 537 -6.89 -6.39 -6.58
C PHE A 537 -6.50 -6.52 -8.05
N HIS A 538 -7.32 -7.13 -8.91
CA HIS A 538 -6.92 -7.51 -10.28
C HIS A 538 -5.75 -8.50 -10.38
N GLY A 539 -5.54 -9.33 -9.35
CA GLY A 539 -4.56 -10.41 -9.38
C GLY A 539 -3.10 -9.92 -9.42
N CYS A 540 -2.26 -10.64 -10.16
CA CYS A 540 -0.82 -10.39 -10.22
C CYS A 540 -0.46 -9.04 -10.88
N LEU A 541 -1.38 -8.40 -11.61
CA LEU A 541 -1.16 -7.08 -12.20
C LEU A 541 -0.91 -5.98 -11.16
N THR A 542 -1.40 -6.15 -9.93
CA THR A 542 -1.15 -5.22 -8.80
C THR A 542 -0.40 -5.90 -7.65
N GLY A 543 0.27 -7.02 -7.92
CA GLY A 543 1.04 -7.76 -6.93
C GLY A 543 2.07 -6.87 -6.24
N GLY A 544 2.45 -7.22 -4.99
CA GLY A 544 3.34 -6.39 -4.18
C GLY A 544 4.72 -6.09 -4.78
N GLY A 545 5.14 -6.80 -5.84
CA GLY A 545 6.37 -6.55 -6.59
C GLY A 545 6.22 -5.52 -7.71
N GLN A 546 5.00 -5.19 -8.11
CA GLN A 546 4.72 -4.33 -9.26
C GLN A 546 5.04 -2.86 -9.00
N VAL A 547 5.14 -2.08 -10.08
CA VAL A 547 5.17 -0.62 -10.01
C VAL A 547 3.83 -0.15 -9.43
N PRO A 548 3.83 0.66 -8.34
CA PRO A 548 2.61 1.16 -7.72
C PRO A 548 1.77 1.97 -8.71
N THR A 549 0.48 1.65 -8.82
CA THR A 549 -0.46 2.44 -9.63
C THR A 549 -1.87 2.32 -9.07
N THR A 550 -2.61 3.43 -9.11
CA THR A 550 -4.07 3.47 -8.91
C THR A 550 -4.79 3.79 -10.22
N SER A 551 -4.04 3.95 -11.33
CA SER A 551 -4.59 4.31 -12.63
C SER A 551 -5.13 3.08 -13.36
N MET A 552 -6.43 3.10 -13.65
CA MET A 552 -7.06 2.09 -14.48
C MET A 552 -6.49 2.05 -15.91
N ASP A 553 -6.05 3.19 -16.44
CA ASP A 553 -5.43 3.26 -17.77
C ASP A 553 -4.11 2.50 -17.80
N LEU A 554 -3.28 2.65 -16.76
CA LEU A 554 -2.03 1.90 -16.65
C LEU A 554 -2.29 0.41 -16.47
N LEU A 555 -3.28 0.03 -15.66
CA LEU A 555 -3.66 -1.37 -15.50
C LEU A 555 -4.18 -1.99 -16.80
N ASN A 556 -5.00 -1.25 -17.56
CA ASN A 556 -5.46 -1.67 -18.87
C ASN A 556 -4.30 -1.77 -19.87
N LYS A 557 -3.34 -0.85 -19.83
CA LYS A 557 -2.11 -0.95 -20.63
C LYS A 557 -1.31 -2.22 -20.30
N ARG A 558 -1.15 -2.57 -19.01
CA ARG A 558 -0.51 -3.84 -18.61
C ARG A 558 -1.27 -5.04 -19.17
N ARG A 559 -2.61 -5.04 -19.10
CA ARG A 559 -3.46 -6.09 -19.70
C ARG A 559 -3.24 -6.20 -21.20
N ASP A 560 -3.28 -5.08 -21.91
CA ASP A 560 -3.21 -5.06 -23.37
C ASP A 560 -1.83 -5.52 -23.89
N LEU A 561 -0.75 -5.19 -23.16
CA LEU A 561 0.59 -5.72 -23.43
C LEU A 561 0.63 -7.25 -23.37
N LEU A 562 -0.15 -7.86 -22.47
CA LEU A 562 -0.17 -9.29 -22.23
C LEU A 562 -1.17 -10.03 -23.14
N LYS A 563 -2.30 -9.41 -23.51
CA LYS A 563 -3.39 -10.05 -24.29
C LYS A 563 -2.91 -10.73 -25.56
N ASN A 564 -1.98 -10.14 -26.30
CA ASN A 564 -1.50 -10.68 -27.57
C ASN A 564 -0.04 -11.14 -27.50
N TYR A 565 0.54 -11.18 -26.30
CA TYR A 565 1.91 -11.58 -26.12
C TYR A 565 2.06 -13.07 -26.37
N LYS A 566 2.86 -13.41 -27.37
CA LYS A 566 3.44 -14.73 -27.59
C LYS A 566 4.95 -14.57 -27.46
N GLY A 567 5.50 -14.98 -26.33
CA GLY A 567 6.92 -15.22 -26.16
C GLY A 567 7.42 -16.21 -27.21
N GLU A 568 8.49 -15.84 -27.89
CA GLU A 568 9.11 -16.70 -28.90
C GLU A 568 9.93 -17.78 -28.21
N CYS A 569 9.29 -18.92 -27.96
CA CYS A 569 9.99 -20.20 -27.91
C CYS A 569 9.99 -20.81 -29.33
N LYS A 570 11.04 -21.54 -29.71
CA LYS A 570 11.16 -22.29 -30.98
C LYS A 570 10.13 -23.44 -31.17
N ALA A 571 9.05 -23.49 -30.39
CA ALA A 571 8.05 -24.56 -30.41
C ALA A 571 6.80 -24.22 -31.24
N LYS A 572 6.11 -25.25 -31.72
CA LYS A 572 4.83 -25.15 -32.46
C LYS A 572 3.64 -25.01 -31.49
N ASP A 573 2.49 -24.57 -32.00
CA ASP A 573 1.23 -24.52 -31.24
C ASP A 573 0.94 -25.87 -30.55
N LEU A 574 0.45 -25.80 -29.30
CA LEU A 574 0.34 -26.94 -28.40
C LEU A 574 -1.05 -27.58 -28.37
N PHE A 575 -1.06 -28.90 -28.17
CA PHE A 575 -2.24 -29.68 -27.81
C PHE A 575 -2.19 -30.12 -26.32
N VAL A 576 -3.37 -30.32 -25.70
CA VAL A 576 -3.52 -30.80 -24.30
C VAL A 576 -2.62 -32.00 -24.01
N SER A 577 -2.54 -32.95 -24.94
CA SER A 577 -1.77 -34.19 -24.79
C SER A 577 -0.27 -33.96 -24.58
N GLN A 578 0.29 -32.89 -25.17
CA GLN A 578 1.69 -32.53 -25.01
C GLN A 578 1.95 -31.93 -23.62
N ILE A 579 1.01 -31.14 -23.10
CA ILE A 579 1.10 -30.57 -21.75
C ILE A 579 1.02 -31.67 -20.70
N ILE A 580 0.07 -32.61 -20.85
CA ILE A 580 -0.06 -33.76 -19.95
C ILE A 580 1.22 -34.61 -19.99
N SER A 581 1.72 -34.95 -21.18
CA SER A 581 2.96 -35.72 -21.31
C SER A 581 4.17 -35.01 -20.67
N ALA A 582 4.26 -33.69 -20.79
CA ALA A 582 5.29 -32.90 -20.14
C ALA A 582 5.15 -32.95 -18.61
N TYR A 583 3.94 -32.86 -18.07
CA TYR A 583 3.67 -33.01 -16.65
C TYR A 583 3.99 -34.43 -16.13
N ASP A 584 3.58 -35.48 -16.83
CA ASP A 584 3.89 -36.87 -16.48
C ASP A 584 5.39 -37.11 -16.42
N SER A 585 6.14 -36.53 -17.37
CA SER A 585 7.61 -36.60 -17.38
C SER A 585 8.26 -35.97 -16.14
N ILE A 586 7.57 -35.06 -15.44
CA ILE A 586 8.04 -34.43 -14.19
C ILE A 586 7.52 -35.21 -12.96
N LYS A 587 6.38 -35.89 -13.08
CA LYS A 587 5.71 -36.64 -12.00
C LYS A 587 6.32 -38.03 -11.73
N GLU A 588 6.70 -38.79 -12.78
CA GLU A 588 6.99 -40.24 -12.72
C GLU A 588 8.28 -40.70 -12.00
N VAL A 589 8.94 -39.89 -11.17
CA VAL A 589 10.12 -40.37 -10.41
C VAL A 589 10.02 -39.91 -8.96
N GLU A 590 9.50 -40.80 -8.11
CA GLU A 590 9.72 -40.81 -6.65
C GLU A 590 10.85 -41.79 -6.30
#